data_AF-A0A327YMS4-F1
#
_entry.id   AF-A0A327YMS4-F1
#
_cell.length_a   1.000
_cell.length_b   1.000
_cell.length_c   1.000
_cell.angle_alpha   90.00
_cell.angle_beta   90.00
_cell.angle_gamma   90.00
#
_symmetry.space_group_name_H-M   'P 1'
#
loop_
_entity.id
_entity.type
_entity.pdbx_description
1 polymer ?
#
loop_
_entity_poly.entity_id
_entity_poly.type
_entity_poly.pdbx_seq_one_letter_code
_entity_poly.pdbx_strand_id
1 'polypeptide(L)'
;MKHALLMPLFFLAACNMGGPGFYGVAPVKRDVEGSSFVIRVKNDMAEAIRTSPEFPARYGPIAARAQKAVFLETGCKPAWVSGDPAVMVMGLSCNGKPAPPEPRRKTVSCDIMGSYINDRLGGQATLECTEY
;
A
#
# COMPACT_ATOMS: atom_id res chain seq x y z
N MET A 1 24.24 29.37 -16.16
CA MET A 1 24.17 28.83 -14.78
C MET A 1 22.76 28.90 -14.14
N LYS A 2 21.68 29.19 -14.87
CA LYS A 2 20.31 29.16 -14.32
C LYS A 2 19.63 27.77 -14.40
N HIS A 3 20.14 26.89 -15.26
CA HIS A 3 19.58 25.54 -15.46
C HIS A 3 20.08 24.50 -14.46
N ALA A 4 21.17 24.78 -13.73
CA ALA A 4 21.72 23.85 -12.74
C ALA A 4 20.83 23.69 -11.49
N LEU A 5 20.01 24.69 -11.17
CA LEU A 5 19.08 24.66 -10.03
C LEU A 5 17.78 23.90 -10.33
N LEU A 6 17.45 23.65 -11.61
CA LEU A 6 16.23 22.95 -12.03
C LEU A 6 16.37 21.43 -11.99
N MET A 7 17.60 20.91 -12.05
CA MET A 7 17.86 19.46 -12.05
C MET A 7 17.46 18.74 -10.76
N PRO A 8 17.74 19.23 -9.54
CA PRO A 8 17.28 18.56 -8.32
C PRO A 8 15.76 18.60 -8.15
N LEU A 9 15.08 19.62 -8.70
CA LEU A 9 13.62 19.76 -8.59
C LEU A 9 12.86 18.68 -9.39
N PHE A 10 13.44 18.21 -10.51
CA PHE A 10 12.87 17.11 -11.29
C PHE A 10 12.90 15.76 -10.56
N PHE A 11 13.88 15.52 -9.69
CA PHE A 11 13.98 14.27 -8.93
C PHE A 11 12.88 14.14 -7.85
N LEU A 12 12.39 15.25 -7.30
CA LEU A 12 11.33 15.23 -6.27
C LEU A 12 9.96 14.79 -6.82
N ALA A 13 9.71 14.94 -8.12
CA ALA A 13 8.44 14.55 -8.73
C ALA A 13 8.30 13.03 -8.94
N ALA A 14 9.39 12.26 -8.85
CA ALA A 14 9.40 10.83 -9.15
C ALA A 14 9.05 9.93 -7.95
N CYS A 15 8.96 10.48 -6.73
CA CYS A 15 8.83 9.68 -5.50
C CYS A 15 7.51 8.89 -5.37
N ASN A 16 6.50 9.19 -6.19
CA ASN A 16 5.19 8.52 -6.17
C ASN A 16 4.87 7.80 -7.49
N MET A 17 5.90 7.37 -8.24
CA MET A 17 5.72 6.57 -9.46
C MET A 17 5.01 5.25 -9.12
N GLY A 18 4.13 4.80 -10.03
CA GLY A 18 3.46 3.52 -9.84
C GLY A 18 4.42 2.35 -9.93
N GLY A 19 4.14 1.26 -9.22
CA GLY A 19 4.92 0.04 -9.28
C GLY A 19 4.96 -0.56 -10.69
N PRO A 20 5.83 -1.56 -10.95
CA PRO A 20 6.02 -2.12 -12.29
C PRO A 20 4.72 -2.56 -12.99
N GLY A 21 3.76 -3.10 -12.23
CA GLY A 21 2.45 -3.52 -12.76
C GLY A 21 1.56 -2.36 -13.24
N PHE A 22 1.76 -1.16 -12.69
CA PHE A 22 0.96 0.05 -12.88
C PHE A 22 1.71 1.17 -13.62
N TYR A 23 2.87 0.85 -14.21
CA TYR A 23 3.63 1.81 -15.00
C TYR A 23 2.80 2.36 -16.17
N GLY A 24 2.88 3.68 -16.39
CA GLY A 24 2.11 4.38 -17.43
C GLY A 24 0.62 4.55 -17.15
N VAL A 25 0.11 4.07 -16.01
CA VAL A 25 -1.30 4.25 -15.62
C VAL A 25 -1.48 5.64 -14.99
N ALA A 26 -2.50 6.36 -15.46
CA ALA A 26 -2.82 7.70 -14.95
C ALA A 26 -3.19 7.65 -13.46
N PRO A 27 -2.56 8.47 -12.61
CA PRO A 27 -2.87 8.52 -11.18
C PRO A 27 -4.12 9.35 -10.90
N VAL A 28 -4.93 8.92 -9.94
CA VAL A 28 -6.05 9.68 -9.37
C VAL A 28 -5.81 9.91 -7.88
N LYS A 29 -6.04 11.13 -7.39
CA LYS A 29 -5.91 11.45 -5.97
C LYS A 29 -7.25 11.30 -5.26
N ARG A 30 -7.26 10.67 -4.09
CA ARG A 30 -8.43 10.57 -3.23
C ARG A 30 -8.06 10.75 -1.77
N ASP A 31 -8.83 11.58 -1.08
CA ASP A 31 -8.76 11.77 0.36
C ASP A 31 -9.89 11.01 1.04
N VAL A 32 -9.55 10.21 2.05
CA VAL A 32 -10.50 9.44 2.84
C VAL A 32 -10.08 9.51 4.30
N GLU A 33 -10.94 10.09 5.14
CA GLU A 33 -10.78 10.05 6.61
C GLU A 33 -9.37 10.48 7.07
N GLY A 34 -8.87 11.58 6.51
CA GLY A 34 -7.56 12.15 6.82
C GLY A 34 -6.37 11.46 6.15
N SER A 35 -6.56 10.37 5.40
CA SER A 35 -5.53 9.79 4.55
C SER A 35 -5.67 10.24 3.10
N SER A 36 -4.55 10.58 2.47
CA SER A 36 -4.48 10.90 1.03
C SER A 36 -3.83 9.75 0.28
N PHE A 37 -4.44 9.33 -0.82
CA PHE A 37 -3.95 8.25 -1.68
C PHE A 37 -3.82 8.71 -3.13
N VAL A 38 -2.75 8.25 -3.79
CA VAL A 38 -2.61 8.22 -5.24
C VAL A 38 -2.97 6.81 -5.71
N ILE A 39 -4.06 6.71 -6.46
CA ILE A 39 -4.66 5.48 -6.92
C ILE A 39 -4.36 5.29 -8.41
N ARG A 40 -4.01 4.07 -8.79
CA ARG A 40 -3.89 3.63 -10.20
C ARG A 40 -4.71 2.37 -10.38
N VAL A 41 -5.56 2.36 -11.39
CA VAL A 41 -6.43 1.21 -11.69
C VAL A 41 -6.05 0.66 -13.04
N LYS A 42 -5.82 -0.65 -13.11
CA LYS A 42 -5.47 -1.34 -14.35
C LYS A 42 -6.12 -2.71 -14.36
N ASN A 43 -7.02 -2.94 -15.31
CA ASN A 43 -7.90 -4.10 -15.32
C ASN A 43 -8.66 -4.19 -13.98
N ASP A 44 -8.81 -5.38 -13.42
CA ASP A 44 -9.48 -5.63 -12.13
C ASP A 44 -8.49 -5.53 -10.93
N MET A 45 -7.48 -4.66 -11.03
CA MET A 45 -6.46 -4.43 -10.00
C MET A 45 -6.30 -2.94 -9.73
N ALA A 46 -6.01 -2.57 -8.49
CA ALA A 46 -5.66 -1.21 -8.11
C ALA A 46 -4.40 -1.16 -7.22
N GLU A 47 -3.60 -0.13 -7.43
CA GLU A 47 -2.52 0.30 -6.52
C GLU A 47 -2.96 1.59 -5.84
N ALA A 48 -2.76 1.67 -4.53
CA ALA A 48 -2.99 2.85 -3.71
C ALA A 48 -1.71 3.19 -2.94
N ILE A 49 -1.04 4.28 -3.35
CA ILE A 49 0.11 4.84 -2.65
C ILE A 49 -0.37 5.92 -1.70
N ARG A 50 -0.11 5.78 -0.40
CA ARG A 50 -0.43 6.80 0.59
C ARG A 50 0.56 7.97 0.46
N THR A 51 0.04 9.18 0.36
CA THR A 51 0.84 10.41 0.25
C THR A 51 0.70 11.34 1.47
N SER A 52 -0.24 11.08 2.37
CA SER A 52 -0.33 11.81 3.64
C SER A 52 0.59 11.21 4.70
N PRO A 53 1.19 12.02 5.59
CA PRO A 53 1.88 11.51 6.77
C PRO A 53 0.88 10.95 7.79
N GLU A 54 1.24 9.90 8.53
CA GLU A 54 0.38 9.35 9.59
C GLU A 54 1.22 8.55 10.60
N PHE A 55 0.98 8.76 11.89
CA PHE A 55 1.69 8.08 12.97
C PHE A 55 0.74 7.72 14.13
N PRO A 56 0.74 6.46 14.62
CA PRO A 56 1.44 5.30 14.05
C PRO A 56 0.79 4.83 12.74
N ALA A 57 1.60 4.45 11.74
CA ALA A 57 1.12 3.96 10.45
C ALA A 57 0.60 2.51 10.54
N ARG A 58 -0.50 2.30 11.25
CA ARG A 58 -1.10 0.97 11.45
C ARG A 58 -1.73 0.46 10.16
N TYR A 59 -1.32 -0.73 9.71
CA TYR A 59 -1.78 -1.33 8.45
C TYR A 59 -3.30 -1.44 8.36
N GLY A 60 -3.96 -2.08 9.33
CA GLY A 60 -5.41 -2.35 9.26
C GLY A 60 -6.27 -1.11 8.96
N PRO A 61 -6.20 -0.04 9.78
CA PRO A 61 -6.95 1.20 9.53
C PRO A 61 -6.58 1.93 8.23
N ILE A 62 -5.29 1.92 7.83
CA ILE A 62 -4.85 2.53 6.57
C ILE A 62 -5.35 1.72 5.37
N ALA A 63 -5.26 0.40 5.41
CA ALA A 63 -5.73 -0.50 4.38
C ALA A 63 -7.26 -0.39 4.17
N ALA A 64 -8.03 -0.29 5.26
CA ALA A 64 -9.47 -0.07 5.17
C ALA A 64 -9.82 1.25 4.46
N ARG A 65 -9.10 2.34 4.77
CA ARG A 65 -9.27 3.64 4.10
C ARG A 65 -8.83 3.59 2.64
N ALA A 66 -7.76 2.88 2.31
CA ALA A 66 -7.32 2.69 0.92
C ALA A 66 -8.35 1.88 0.11
N GLN A 67 -8.88 0.78 0.66
CA GLN A 67 -9.95 0.01 0.04
C GLN A 67 -11.20 0.87 -0.18
N LYS A 68 -11.58 1.69 0.79
CA LYS A 68 -12.68 2.66 0.65
C LYS A 68 -12.40 3.68 -0.44
N ALA A 69 -11.19 4.22 -0.51
CA ALA A 69 -10.79 5.18 -1.55
C ALA A 69 -10.90 4.57 -2.96
N VAL A 70 -10.44 3.33 -3.13
CA VAL A 70 -10.55 2.60 -4.41
C VAL A 70 -11.98 2.24 -4.75
N PHE A 71 -12.80 1.84 -3.78
CA PHE A 71 -14.23 1.62 -3.98
C PHE A 71 -14.94 2.90 -4.44
N LEU A 72 -14.65 4.04 -3.80
CA LEU A 72 -15.21 5.34 -4.18
C LEU A 72 -14.74 5.82 -5.57
N GLU A 73 -13.56 5.41 -6.00
CA GLU A 73 -13.03 5.74 -7.33
C GLU A 73 -13.60 4.84 -8.43
N THR A 74 -13.78 3.55 -8.17
CA THR A 74 -14.09 2.55 -9.21
C THR A 74 -15.52 2.01 -9.17
N GLY A 75 -16.19 2.08 -8.03
CA GLY A 75 -17.44 1.34 -7.74
C GLY A 75 -17.26 -0.17 -7.56
N CYS A 76 -16.05 -0.70 -7.76
CA CYS A 76 -15.76 -2.13 -7.61
C CYS A 76 -15.35 -2.47 -6.18
N LYS A 77 -15.78 -3.64 -5.69
CA LYS A 77 -15.47 -4.10 -4.34
C LYS A 77 -14.04 -4.64 -4.27
N PRO A 78 -13.16 -4.09 -3.41
CA PRO A 78 -11.86 -4.70 -3.15
C PRO A 78 -12.05 -6.05 -2.43
N ALA A 79 -11.61 -7.14 -3.04
CA ALA A 79 -11.78 -8.49 -2.48
C ALA A 79 -10.66 -8.86 -1.49
N TRP A 80 -9.47 -8.34 -1.72
CA TRP A 80 -8.28 -8.51 -0.88
C TRP A 80 -7.40 -7.26 -1.00
N VAL A 81 -6.54 -7.02 -0.01
CA VAL A 81 -5.56 -5.93 -0.02
C VAL A 81 -4.25 -6.43 0.58
N SER A 82 -3.17 -6.16 -0.12
CA SER A 82 -1.83 -6.61 0.23
C SER A 82 -0.84 -5.47 0.04
N GLY A 83 0.18 -5.41 0.89
CA GLY A 83 1.32 -4.53 0.75
C GLY A 83 1.83 -4.13 2.12
N ASP A 84 2.20 -2.86 2.23
CA ASP A 84 2.51 -2.17 3.48
C ASP A 84 1.63 -0.90 3.62
N PRO A 85 1.67 -0.17 4.75
CA PRO A 85 0.82 1.02 4.93
C PRO A 85 1.16 2.23 4.04
N ALA A 86 2.25 2.19 3.27
CA ALA A 86 2.61 3.23 2.31
C ALA A 86 2.19 2.85 0.89
N VAL A 87 2.32 1.58 0.49
CA VAL A 87 1.96 1.09 -0.84
C VAL A 87 1.11 -0.18 -0.73
N MET A 88 -0.11 -0.11 -1.24
CA MET A 88 -1.06 -1.21 -1.22
C MET A 88 -1.52 -1.57 -2.62
N VAL A 89 -1.69 -2.85 -2.86
CA VAL A 89 -2.27 -3.43 -4.08
C VAL A 89 -3.50 -4.24 -3.69
N MET A 90 -4.54 -4.18 -4.52
CA MET A 90 -5.78 -4.88 -4.27
C MET A 90 -6.39 -5.41 -5.57
N GLY A 91 -7.04 -6.56 -5.45
CA GLY A 91 -7.87 -7.15 -6.51
C GLY A 91 -9.31 -6.69 -6.36
N LEU A 92 -9.92 -6.33 -7.48
CA LEU A 92 -11.26 -5.75 -7.54
C LEU A 92 -12.26 -6.76 -8.09
N SER A 93 -13.40 -6.89 -7.42
CA SER A 93 -14.57 -7.57 -7.94
C SER A 93 -15.53 -6.52 -8.53
N CYS A 94 -15.63 -6.52 -9.86
CA CYS A 94 -16.45 -5.58 -10.63
C CYS A 94 -17.61 -6.34 -11.28
N ASN A 95 -18.84 -5.81 -11.20
CA ASN A 95 -20.02 -6.33 -11.92
C ASN A 95 -20.24 -7.85 -11.74
N GLY A 96 -20.02 -8.37 -10.53
CA GLY A 96 -20.18 -9.80 -10.21
C GLY A 96 -19.04 -10.71 -10.69
N LYS A 97 -18.03 -10.19 -11.40
CA LYS A 97 -16.82 -10.94 -11.73
C LYS A 97 -15.97 -11.11 -10.47
N PRO A 98 -15.40 -12.31 -10.23
CA PRO A 98 -14.47 -12.50 -9.13
C PRO A 98 -13.22 -11.65 -9.35
N ALA A 99 -12.63 -11.17 -8.25
CA ALA A 99 -11.34 -10.49 -8.32
C ALA A 99 -10.23 -11.44 -8.80
N PRO A 100 -9.18 -10.93 -9.45
CA PRO A 100 -7.96 -11.70 -9.69
C PRO A 100 -7.43 -12.32 -8.39
N PRO A 101 -6.77 -13.48 -8.43
CA PRO A 101 -6.23 -14.10 -7.22
C PRO A 101 -5.20 -13.18 -6.57
N GLU A 102 -5.16 -13.18 -5.23
CA GLU A 102 -4.11 -12.46 -4.50
C GLU A 102 -2.73 -12.98 -4.93
N PRO A 103 -1.78 -12.10 -5.30
CA PRO A 103 -0.42 -12.51 -5.60
C PRO A 103 0.13 -13.34 -4.45
N ARG A 104 0.54 -14.58 -4.73
CA ARG A 104 1.14 -15.44 -3.72
C ARG A 104 2.41 -14.78 -3.22
N ARG A 105 2.40 -14.32 -1.97
CA ARG A 105 3.65 -14.05 -1.26
C ARG A 105 4.35 -15.39 -1.05
N LYS A 106 5.67 -15.40 -1.10
CA LYS A 106 6.42 -16.53 -0.52
C LYS A 106 5.98 -16.70 0.92
N THR A 107 5.74 -17.93 1.34
CA THR A 107 5.27 -18.18 2.70
C THR A 107 6.45 -17.97 3.62
N VAL A 108 6.43 -16.88 4.40
CA VAL A 108 7.43 -16.66 5.43
C VAL A 108 6.91 -17.30 6.72
N SER A 109 7.51 -18.41 7.14
CA SER A 109 7.26 -19.00 8.45
C SER A 109 8.24 -18.37 9.43
N CYS A 110 7.73 -17.76 10.50
CA CYS A 110 8.55 -17.15 11.52
C CYS A 110 8.34 -17.85 12.86
N ASP A 111 9.42 -18.35 13.44
CA ASP A 111 9.46 -18.91 14.79
C ASP A 111 9.94 -17.85 15.79
N ILE A 112 9.30 -17.80 16.96
CA ILE A 112 9.69 -16.89 18.05
C ILE A 112 10.87 -17.52 18.79
N MET A 113 12.07 -16.96 18.64
CA MET A 113 13.25 -17.44 19.35
C MET A 113 13.37 -16.90 20.78
N GLY A 114 12.78 -15.74 21.04
CA GLY A 114 12.77 -15.14 22.36
C GLY A 114 11.85 -13.95 22.42
N SER A 115 11.17 -13.77 23.55
CA SER A 115 10.35 -12.59 23.80
C SER A 115 10.57 -12.07 25.21
N TYR A 116 10.55 -10.75 25.35
CA TYR A 116 10.58 -10.06 26.62
C TYR A 116 9.40 -9.10 26.65
N ILE A 117 8.55 -9.20 27.67
CA ILE A 117 7.44 -8.29 27.90
C ILE A 117 7.65 -7.62 29.25
N ASN A 118 7.44 -6.32 29.32
CA ASN A 118 7.25 -5.62 30.59
C ASN A 118 5.93 -4.86 30.60
N ASP A 119 5.41 -4.64 31.80
CA ASP A 119 4.07 -4.06 32.01
C ASP A 119 4.01 -2.54 31.77
N ARG A 120 5.14 -1.87 31.48
CA ARG A 120 5.24 -0.40 31.39
C ARG A 120 5.62 0.16 30.01
N LEU A 121 6.42 -0.57 29.24
CA LEU A 121 7.03 -0.17 27.96
C LEU A 121 6.63 -1.10 26.81
N GLY A 122 5.87 -2.17 27.09
CA GLY A 122 5.51 -3.19 26.11
C GLY A 122 6.57 -4.30 26.03
N GLY A 123 6.52 -5.07 24.94
CA GLY A 123 7.44 -6.19 24.73
C GLY A 123 8.17 -6.15 23.40
N GLN A 124 9.28 -6.89 23.34
CA GLN A 124 10.05 -7.18 22.13
C GLN A 124 10.08 -8.68 21.91
N ALA A 125 10.11 -9.11 20.64
CA ALA A 125 10.30 -10.49 20.26
C ALA A 125 11.34 -10.59 19.14
N THR A 126 12.21 -11.58 19.24
CA THR A 126 13.15 -12.00 18.21
C THR A 126 12.50 -13.12 17.42
N LEU A 127 12.44 -12.95 16.10
CA LEU A 127 11.87 -13.90 15.16
C LEU A 127 12.96 -14.45 14.25
N GLU A 128 12.95 -15.75 14.00
CA GLU A 128 13.71 -16.38 12.93
C GLU A 128 12.73 -16.75 11.82
N CYS A 129 12.95 -16.25 10.61
CA CYS A 129 12.00 -16.35 9.51
C CYS A 129 12.62 -17.11 8.33
N THR A 130 11.90 -18.11 7.81
CA THR A 130 12.27 -18.89 6.63
C THR A 130 11.24 -18.67 5.51
N GLU A 131 11.72 -18.40 4.29
CA GLU A 131 10.87 -18.34 3.08
C GLU A 131 10.69 -19.73 2.47
N TYR A 132 9.44 -20.13 2.21
CA TYR A 132 9.03 -21.33 1.48
C TYR A 132 8.32 -20.97 0.16
#